data_AF-A0A3D2F125-F1
#
_entry.id   AF-A0A3D2F125-F1
#
_cell.length_a   1.000
_cell.length_b   1.000
_cell.length_c   1.000
_cell.angle_alpha   90.00
_cell.angle_beta   90.00
_cell.angle_gamma   90.00
#
_symmetry.space_group_name_H-M   'P 1'
#
loop_
_entity.id
_entity.type
_entity.pdbx_description
1 polymer ?
#
loop_
_entity_poly.entity_id
_entity_poly.type
_entity_poly.pdbx_seq_one_letter_code
_entity_poly.pdbx_strand_id
1 'polypeptide(L)'
;MTPIRKRKRDLVKWIPIYLSVLFIAFVSLFAIDAKSISDLFMNLFPSYVVMVTTIISWFLPVIGGHLFIGLGAAYAVAGWGQFNIKLALLLIIGPLFLIGILFIFQAIRK
;
A
#
# COMPACT_ATOMS: atom_id res chain seq x y z
N MET A 1 -0.89 35.06 -2.05
CA MET A 1 -1.27 33.64 -2.21
C MET A 1 -2.36 33.30 -1.20
N THR A 2 -3.51 32.78 -1.63
CA THR A 2 -4.65 32.51 -0.73
C THR A 2 -4.43 31.27 0.15
N PRO A 3 -4.87 31.26 1.42
CA PRO A 3 -4.61 30.18 2.39
C PRO A 3 -5.18 28.82 1.96
N ILE A 4 -6.26 28.82 1.18
CA ILE A 4 -6.93 27.63 0.66
C ILE A 4 -6.00 26.79 -0.25
N ARG A 5 -5.13 27.45 -1.03
CA ARG A 5 -4.21 26.79 -1.99
C ARG A 5 -3.00 26.15 -1.32
N LYS A 6 -2.70 26.51 -0.06
CA LYS A 6 -1.61 25.91 0.74
C LYS A 6 -2.06 24.56 1.32
N ARG A 7 -3.21 24.55 2.00
CA ARG A 7 -3.82 23.35 2.61
C ARG A 7 -4.03 22.19 1.62
N LYS A 8 -4.49 22.46 0.39
CA LYS A 8 -4.68 21.40 -0.63
C LYS A 8 -3.37 20.74 -1.07
N ARG A 9 -2.25 21.48 -1.09
CA ARG A 9 -0.92 20.94 -1.44
C ARG A 9 -0.38 20.04 -0.34
N ASP A 10 -0.69 20.34 0.92
CA ASP A 10 -0.28 19.52 2.05
C ASP A 10 -1.05 18.20 2.07
N LEU A 11 -2.37 18.23 1.86
CA LEU A 11 -3.20 17.01 1.82
C LEU A 11 -2.77 16.00 0.75
N VAL A 12 -2.47 16.46 -0.47
CA VAL A 12 -2.00 15.58 -1.57
C VAL A 12 -0.69 14.88 -1.20
N LYS A 13 0.14 15.49 -0.33
CA LYS A 13 1.40 14.89 0.12
C LYS A 13 1.20 13.82 1.19
N TRP A 14 0.24 13.99 2.08
CA TRP A 14 0.08 13.13 3.26
C TRP A 14 -0.93 11.99 3.05
N ILE A 15 -1.94 12.17 2.19
CA ILE A 15 -2.95 11.14 1.89
C ILE A 15 -2.34 9.77 1.54
N PRO A 16 -1.39 9.64 0.57
CA PRO A 16 -0.84 8.32 0.24
C PRO A 16 -0.11 7.67 1.42
N ILE A 17 0.57 8.46 2.25
CA ILE A 17 1.30 7.97 3.43
C ILE A 17 0.30 7.45 4.48
N TYR A 18 -0.70 8.24 4.87
CA TYR A 18 -1.69 7.79 5.84
C TYR A 18 -2.45 6.54 5.37
N LEU A 19 -2.78 6.48 4.08
CA LEU A 19 -3.46 5.32 3.51
C LEU A 19 -2.55 4.07 3.53
N SER A 20 -1.26 4.22 3.23
CA SER A 20 -0.29 3.12 3.29
C SER A 20 -0.07 2.62 4.72
N VAL A 21 0.00 3.50 5.71
CA VAL A 21 0.11 3.12 7.13
C VAL A 21 -1.15 2.38 7.60
N LEU A 22 -2.34 2.85 7.23
CA LEU A 22 -3.59 2.17 7.53
C LEU A 22 -3.64 0.78 6.88
N PHE A 23 -3.16 0.66 5.63
CA PHE A 23 -3.09 -0.61 4.93
C PHE A 23 -2.08 -1.58 5.57
N ILE A 24 -0.92 -1.11 6.04
CA ILE A 24 0.03 -1.93 6.81
C ILE A 24 -0.61 -2.45 8.10
N ALA A 25 -1.36 -1.61 8.82
CA ALA A 25 -2.07 -2.02 10.02
C ALA A 25 -3.11 -3.10 9.71
N PHE A 26 -3.87 -2.93 8.62
CA PHE A 26 -4.83 -3.93 8.14
C PHE A 26 -4.15 -5.27 7.80
N VAL A 27 -3.08 -5.25 7.01
CA VAL A 27 -2.36 -6.48 6.62
C VAL A 27 -1.72 -7.15 7.85
N SER A 28 -1.31 -6.38 8.85
CA SER A 28 -0.77 -6.95 10.10
C SER A 28 -1.81 -7.72 10.92
N LEU A 29 -3.12 -7.54 10.67
CA LEU A 29 -4.16 -8.31 11.34
C LEU A 29 -4.10 -9.81 10.98
N PHE A 30 -3.56 -10.18 9.82
CA PHE A 30 -3.37 -11.59 9.45
C PHE A 30 -2.43 -12.32 10.41
N ALA A 31 -1.54 -11.61 11.11
CA ALA A 31 -0.62 -12.18 12.08
C ALA A 31 -1.28 -12.59 13.41
N ILE A 32 -2.53 -12.21 13.64
CA ILE A 32 -3.27 -12.58 14.86
C ILE A 32 -3.52 -14.09 14.93
N ASP A 33 -3.61 -14.79 13.79
CA ASP A 33 -3.83 -16.25 13.73
C ASP A 33 -2.53 -17.07 13.93
N ALA A 34 -1.41 -16.42 14.26
CA ALA A 34 -0.14 -17.09 14.45
C ALA A 34 -0.13 -17.98 15.70
N LYS A 35 0.28 -19.24 15.53
CA LYS A 35 0.38 -20.24 16.61
C LYS A 35 1.81 -20.40 17.15
N SER A 36 2.80 -19.87 16.43
CA SER A 36 4.21 -19.92 16.78
C SER A 36 4.91 -18.62 16.37
N ILE A 37 6.12 -18.41 16.89
CA ILE A 37 6.96 -17.25 16.50
C ILE A 37 7.27 -17.29 15.00
N SER A 38 7.52 -18.47 14.44
CA SER A 38 7.75 -18.64 13.01
C SER A 38 6.53 -18.22 12.18
N ASP A 39 5.33 -18.66 12.59
CA ASP A 39 4.08 -18.30 11.91
C ASP A 39 3.80 -16.81 12.02
N LEU A 40 4.15 -16.18 13.14
CA LEU A 40 4.00 -14.74 13.33
C LEU A 40 4.82 -13.98 12.28
N PHE A 41 6.10 -14.33 12.10
CA PHE A 41 6.95 -13.69 11.10
C PHE A 41 6.48 -13.95 9.66
N MET A 42 6.00 -15.15 9.36
CA MET A 42 5.45 -15.48 8.04
C MET A 42 4.19 -14.67 7.73
N ASN A 43 3.30 -14.50 8.72
CA ASN A 43 2.10 -13.69 8.54
C ASN A 43 2.36 -12.17 8.56
N LEU A 44 3.44 -11.70 9.19
CA LEU A 44 3.88 -10.30 9.14
C LEU A 44 4.70 -9.96 7.89
N PHE A 45 5.23 -10.95 7.18
CA PHE A 45 6.04 -10.74 5.99
C PHE A 45 5.36 -9.81 4.95
N PRO A 46 4.06 -9.99 4.61
CA PRO A 46 3.37 -9.07 3.72
C PRO A 46 3.35 -7.62 4.23
N SER A 47 3.15 -7.40 5.54
CA SER A 47 3.20 -6.07 6.16
C SER A 47 4.57 -5.43 6.03
N TYR A 48 5.66 -6.20 6.20
CA TYR A 48 7.02 -5.69 6.05
C TYR A 48 7.31 -5.29 4.61
N VAL A 49 6.86 -6.06 3.62
CA VAL A 49 7.00 -5.71 2.19
C VAL A 49 6.30 -4.38 1.89
N VAL A 50 5.07 -4.19 2.37
CA VAL A 50 4.33 -2.93 2.19
C VAL A 50 5.00 -1.78 2.94
N MET A 51 5.52 -2.01 4.14
CA MET A 51 6.25 -1.02 4.93
C MET A 51 7.50 -0.52 4.21
N VAL A 52 8.34 -1.42 3.71
CA VAL A 52 9.54 -1.05 2.94
C VAL A 52 9.15 -0.29 1.68
N THR A 53 8.11 -0.74 0.98
CA THR A 53 7.60 -0.06 -0.22
C THR A 53 7.12 1.36 0.10
N THR A 54 6.46 1.54 1.24
CA THR A 54 6.02 2.86 1.74
C THR A 54 7.20 3.79 2.01
N ILE A 55 8.25 3.28 2.68
CA ILE A 55 9.46 4.04 2.98
C ILE A 55 10.14 4.49 1.66
N ILE A 56 10.30 3.59 0.69
CA ILE A 56 10.85 3.90 -0.63
C ILE A 56 9.98 4.97 -1.33
N SER A 57 8.65 4.81 -1.28
CA SER A 57 7.69 5.72 -1.90
C SER A 57 7.73 7.14 -1.32
N TRP A 58 8.13 7.30 -0.06
CA TRP A 58 8.30 8.63 0.53
C TRP A 58 9.41 9.41 -0.17
N PHE A 59 10.56 8.78 -0.39
CA PHE A 59 11.73 9.42 -1.01
C PHE A 59 11.62 9.46 -2.54
N LEU A 60 11.06 8.40 -3.15
CA LEU A 60 10.96 8.21 -4.59
C LEU A 60 9.51 7.89 -4.98
N PRO A 61 8.59 8.90 -5.03
CA PRO A 61 7.15 8.65 -5.18
C PRO A 61 6.77 7.93 -6.48
N VAL A 62 7.46 8.21 -7.59
CA VAL A 62 7.20 7.54 -8.87
C VAL A 62 7.58 6.06 -8.78
N ILE A 63 8.80 5.76 -8.33
CA ILE A 63 9.28 4.38 -8.21
C ILE A 63 8.42 3.61 -7.21
N GLY A 64 8.16 4.20 -6.04
CA GLY A 64 7.30 3.63 -5.02
C GLY A 64 5.88 3.36 -5.49
N GLY A 65 5.30 4.27 -6.27
CA GLY A 65 4.00 4.05 -6.89
C GLY A 65 3.97 2.86 -7.84
N HIS A 66 5.01 2.68 -8.66
CA HIS A 66 5.14 1.50 -9.52
C HIS A 66 5.36 0.22 -8.70
N LEU A 67 6.09 0.26 -7.59
CA LEU A 67 6.24 -0.88 -6.68
C LEU A 67 4.90 -1.31 -6.08
N PHE A 68 4.08 -0.36 -5.61
CA PHE A 68 2.73 -0.65 -5.11
C PHE A 68 1.83 -1.29 -6.18
N ILE A 69 1.85 -0.75 -7.40
CA ILE A 69 1.13 -1.33 -8.55
C ILE A 69 1.65 -2.74 -8.86
N GLY A 70 2.97 -2.92 -8.88
CA GLY A 70 3.63 -4.20 -9.09
C GLY A 70 3.22 -5.24 -8.05
N LEU A 71 3.16 -4.86 -6.77
CA LEU A 71 2.70 -5.75 -5.69
C LEU A 71 1.24 -6.17 -5.87
N GLY A 72 0.36 -5.23 -6.24
CA GLY A 72 -1.05 -5.55 -6.54
C GLY A 72 -1.19 -6.52 -7.71
N ALA A 73 -0.44 -6.28 -8.80
CA ALA A 73 -0.41 -7.16 -9.96
C ALA A 73 0.17 -8.54 -9.64
N ALA A 74 1.29 -8.59 -8.91
CA ALA A 74 1.91 -9.84 -8.48
C ALA A 74 0.97 -10.69 -7.62
N TYR A 75 0.26 -10.07 -6.68
CA TYR A 75 -0.73 -10.75 -5.85
C TYR A 75 -1.91 -11.27 -6.69
N ALA A 76 -2.39 -10.48 -7.66
CA ALA A 76 -3.46 -10.88 -8.57
C ALA A 76 -3.08 -12.11 -9.42
N VAL A 77 -1.85 -12.13 -9.95
CA VAL A 77 -1.35 -13.24 -10.77
C VAL A 77 -1.10 -14.48 -9.89
N ALA A 78 -0.49 -14.33 -8.72
CA ALA A 78 -0.22 -15.44 -7.81
C ALA A 78 -1.50 -16.09 -7.27
N GLY A 79 -2.55 -15.30 -7.02
CA GLY A 79 -3.84 -15.79 -6.53
C GLY A 79 -4.82 -16.24 -7.63
N TRP A 80 -4.41 -16.18 -8.91
CA TRP A 80 -5.31 -16.44 -10.03
C TRP A 80 -5.80 -17.89 -10.02
N GLY A 81 -7.12 -18.07 -9.95
CA GLY A 81 -7.75 -19.40 -9.92
C GLY A 81 -7.70 -20.12 -8.56
N GLN A 82 -7.05 -19.56 -7.53
CA GLN A 82 -6.94 -20.18 -6.20
C GLN A 82 -7.90 -19.61 -5.17
N PHE A 83 -8.20 -18.31 -5.24
CA PHE A 83 -9.00 -17.62 -4.22
C PHE A 83 -10.14 -16.82 -4.85
N ASN A 84 -11.09 -16.37 -4.02
CA ASN A 84 -12.15 -15.48 -4.46
C ASN A 84 -11.54 -14.14 -4.90
N ILE A 85 -11.29 -14.02 -6.20
CA ILE A 85 -10.61 -12.88 -6.80
C ILE A 85 -11.33 -11.56 -6.51
N LYS A 86 -12.67 -11.57 -6.32
CA LYS A 86 -13.43 -10.35 -5.98
C LYS A 86 -13.07 -9.83 -4.60
N LEU A 87 -12.93 -10.72 -3.61
CA LEU A 87 -12.51 -10.35 -2.26
C LEU A 87 -11.04 -9.90 -2.23
N ALA A 88 -10.16 -10.64 -2.91
CA ALA A 88 -8.76 -10.26 -3.06
C ALA A 88 -8.61 -8.88 -3.74
N LEU A 89 -9.44 -8.62 -4.76
CA LEU A 89 -9.48 -7.35 -5.46
C LEU A 89 -9.89 -6.21 -4.54
N LEU A 90 -10.92 -6.41 -3.72
CA LEU A 90 -11.43 -5.37 -2.82
C LEU A 90 -10.49 -5.09 -1.65
N LEU A 91 -9.92 -6.13 -1.04
CA LEU A 91 -9.23 -6.02 0.24
C LEU A 91 -7.71 -5.82 0.12
N ILE A 92 -7.09 -6.28 -0.97
CA ILE A 92 -5.63 -6.28 -1.10
C ILE A 92 -5.20 -5.55 -2.37
N ILE A 93 -5.62 -6.04 -3.53
CA ILE A 93 -5.13 -5.54 -4.83
C ILE A 93 -5.59 -4.10 -5.08
N GLY A 94 -6.86 -3.80 -4.80
CA GLY A 94 -7.46 -2.48 -4.98
C GLY A 94 -6.76 -1.41 -4.13
N PRO A 95 -6.61 -1.59 -2.81
CA PRO A 95 -5.84 -0.68 -1.97
C PRO A 95 -4.39 -0.49 -2.44
N LEU A 96 -3.69 -1.56 -2.84
CA LEU A 96 -2.33 -1.47 -3.38
C LEU A 96 -2.27 -0.59 -4.64
N PHE A 97 -3.17 -0.81 -5.61
CA PHE A 97 -3.25 0.03 -6.81
C PHE A 97 -3.62 1.48 -6.47
N LEU A 98 -4.60 1.69 -5.59
CA LEU A 98 -5.01 3.03 -5.18
C LEU A 98 -3.85 3.80 -4.54
N ILE A 99 -3.14 3.19 -3.60
CA ILE A 99 -1.96 3.80 -2.96
C ILE A 99 -0.88 4.11 -4.01
N GLY A 100 -0.60 3.17 -4.92
CA GLY A 100 0.40 3.36 -5.97
C GLY A 100 0.06 4.53 -6.90
N ILE A 101 -1.19 4.61 -7.36
CA ILE A 101 -1.68 5.72 -8.19
C ILE A 101 -1.58 7.05 -7.43
N LEU A 102 -1.91 7.08 -6.14
CA LEU A 102 -1.82 8.29 -5.33
C LEU A 102 -0.38 8.77 -5.17
N PHE A 103 0.60 7.88 -5.02
CA PHE A 103 2.03 8.26 -4.99
C PHE A 103 2.51 8.83 -6.32
N ILE A 104 2.12 8.23 -7.46
CA ILE A 104 2.45 8.77 -8.80
C ILE A 104 1.80 10.15 -8.98
N PHE A 105 0.54 10.28 -8.61
CA PHE A 105 -0.19 11.55 -8.74
C PHE A 105 0.38 12.65 -7.84
N GLN A 106 0.81 12.29 -6.62
CA GLN A 106 1.54 13.18 -5.73
C GLN A 106 2.84 13.67 -6.39
N ALA A 107 3.55 12.80 -7.11
CA ALA A 107 4.78 13.16 -7.81
C ALA A 107 4.54 14.22 -8.90
N ILE A 108 3.46 14.09 -9.67
CA ILE A 108 3.09 15.02 -10.75
C ILE A 108 2.69 16.41 -10.19
N ARG A 109 2.17 16.45 -8.95
CA ARG A 109 1.71 17.68 -8.29
C ARG A 109 2.73 18.34 -7.35
N LYS A 110 3.90 17.72 -7.17
CA LYS A 110 5.01 18.26 -6.38
C LYS A 110 5.68 19.41 -7.13
#